data_AF-A0AA35RXY3-F1
#
_entry.id   AF-A0AA35RXY3-F1
#
_cell.length_a   1.000
_cell.length_b   1.000
_cell.length_c   1.000
_cell.angle_alpha   90.00
_cell.angle_beta   90.00
_cell.angle_gamma   90.00
#
_symmetry.space_group_name_H-M   'P 1'
#
loop_
_entity.id
_entity.type
_entity.pdbx_description
1 polymer ?
#
loop_
_entity_poly.entity_id
_entity_poly.type
_entity_poly.pdbx_seq_one_letter_code
_entity_poly.pdbx_strand_id
1 'polypeptide(L)'
;TLPQGQAYLLVIVFDVDSNSLDDTVDVIVVHILPSSLRRWSHVETFSGTFGFGSLSARYRVDCDKHFFGEDCSVLCVDTDSADGHYECDRYGNQECLPGYQNA
;
A
#
# COMPACT_ATOMS: atom_id res chain seq x y z
N THR A 1 21.70 -0.28 -3.93
CA THR A 1 20.29 0.04 -4.23
C THR A 1 19.45 -0.74 -3.26
N LEU A 2 18.91 -0.10 -2.22
CA LEU A 2 17.99 -0.75 -1.28
C LEU A 2 16.71 -1.11 -2.05
N PRO A 3 16.15 -2.32 -1.85
CA PRO A 3 14.94 -2.69 -2.56
C PRO A 3 13.83 -1.70 -2.21
N GLN A 4 13.13 -1.23 -3.24
CA GLN A 4 11.83 -0.55 -3.17
C GLN A 4 10.96 -1.26 -2.12
N GLY A 5 10.16 -0.49 -1.36
CA GLY A 5 9.47 -0.96 -0.16
C GLY A 5 8.85 -2.37 -0.31
N GLN A 6 8.84 -3.15 0.76
CA GLN A 6 8.25 -4.49 0.76
C GLN A 6 7.12 -4.51 1.79
N ALA A 7 5.93 -4.89 1.36
CA ALA A 7 4.78 -5.04 2.23
C ALA A 7 4.37 -6.51 2.29
N TYR A 8 3.94 -6.95 3.47
CA TYR A 8 3.52 -8.33 3.71
C TYR A 8 2.19 -8.31 4.46
N LEU A 9 1.25 -9.14 4.04
CA LEU A 9 0.08 -9.47 4.84
C LEU A 9 0.31 -10.87 5.44
N LEU A 10 0.37 -10.92 6.76
CA LEU A 10 0.45 -12.16 7.54
C LEU A 10 -0.94 -12.47 8.08
N VAL A 11 -1.51 -13.60 7.67
CA VAL A 11 -2.79 -14.10 8.19
C VAL A 11 -2.51 -15.36 8.99
N ILE A 12 -2.93 -15.36 10.26
CA ILE A 12 -2.80 -16.51 11.15
C ILE A 12 -4.20 -17.08 11.38
N VAL A 13 -4.33 -18.39 11.15
CA VAL A 13 -5.56 -19.15 11.35
C VAL A 13 -5.41 -19.90 12.67
N PHE A 14 -6.32 -19.65 13.61
CA PHE A 14 -6.32 -20.28 14.93
C PHE A 14 -7.55 -21.17 15.11
N ASP A 15 -7.38 -22.26 15.86
CA ASP A 15 -8.51 -22.98 16.43
C ASP A 15 -8.96 -22.26 17.70
N VAL A 16 -10.27 -22.10 17.87
CA VAL A 16 -10.84 -21.42 19.03
C VAL A 16 -11.86 -22.35 19.65
N ASP A 17 -11.44 -23.01 20.74
CA ASP A 17 -12.29 -23.93 21.50
C ASP A 17 -12.15 -23.73 23.01
N SER A 18 -13.07 -24.31 23.77
CA SER A 18 -13.09 -24.18 25.24
C SER A 18 -12.26 -25.24 25.96
N ASN A 19 -11.72 -26.21 25.22
CA ASN A 19 -11.21 -27.46 25.76
C ASN A 19 -9.69 -27.49 25.77
N SER A 20 -9.06 -26.58 25.04
CA SER A 20 -7.62 -26.44 24.91
C SER A 20 -7.23 -24.96 24.88
N LEU A 21 -5.93 -24.70 24.76
CA LEU A 21 -5.45 -23.35 24.50
C LEU A 21 -5.56 -23.12 23.00
N ASP A 22 -6.05 -21.94 22.59
CA ASP A 22 -6.07 -21.53 21.19
C ASP A 22 -4.70 -21.77 20.54
N ASP A 23 -4.67 -22.63 19.52
CA ASP A 23 -3.46 -23.01 18.81
C ASP A 23 -3.53 -22.66 17.32
N THR A 24 -2.35 -22.50 16.72
CA THR A 24 -2.24 -22.09 15.32
C THR A 24 -2.51 -23.30 14.42
N VAL A 25 -3.57 -23.19 13.62
CA VAL A 25 -3.92 -24.17 12.58
C VAL A 25 -3.13 -23.91 11.31
N ASP A 26 -3.06 -22.65 10.86
CA ASP A 26 -2.31 -22.30 9.65
C ASP A 26 -1.74 -20.88 9.64
N VAL A 27 -0.78 -20.64 8.75
CA VAL A 27 -0.20 -19.32 8.49
C VAL A 27 -0.15 -19.08 6.98
N ILE A 28 -0.73 -17.98 6.53
CA ILE A 28 -0.73 -17.54 5.13
C ILE A 28 0.09 -16.25 5.04
N VAL A 29 1.13 -16.26 4.20
CA VAL A 29 1.99 -15.10 3.94
C VAL A 29 1.73 -14.59 2.53
N VAL A 30 1.32 -13.34 2.40
CA VAL A 30 1.08 -12.67 1.12
C VAL A 30 2.13 -11.58 0.92
N HIS A 31 2.89 -11.69 -0.16
CA HIS A 31 3.83 -10.65 -0.59
C HIS A 31 3.07 -9.59 -1.39
N ILE A 32 2.96 -8.38 -0.84
CA ILE A 32 2.30 -7.25 -1.49
C ILE A 32 3.35 -6.46 -2.26
N LEU A 33 3.19 -6.41 -3.58
CA LEU A 33 3.98 -5.54 -4.45
C LEU A 33 3.44 -4.10 -4.29
N PRO A 34 4.25 -3.14 -3.80
CA PRO A 34 3.81 -1.75 -3.65
C PRO A 34 3.89 -1.07 -5.01
N SER A 35 2.73 -1.00 -5.67
CA SER A 35 2.54 -0.15 -6.83
C SER A 35 1.22 0.59 -6.62
N SER A 36 1.31 1.82 -6.12
CA SER A 36 0.17 2.72 -5.89
C SER A 36 -0.53 3.13 -7.20
N LEU A 37 0.12 2.93 -8.35
CA LEU A 37 -0.46 3.16 -9.67
C LEU A 37 -1.55 2.14 -10.03
N ARG A 38 -1.71 1.06 -9.25
CA ARG A 38 -2.70 0.03 -9.52
C ARG A 38 -4.01 0.31 -8.80
N ARG A 39 -5.12 0.08 -9.53
CA ARG A 39 -6.42 -0.24 -8.91
C ARG A 39 -6.27 -1.51 -8.07
N TRP A 40 -7.33 -1.91 -7.36
CA TRP A 40 -7.42 -3.23 -6.72
C TRP A 40 -6.70 -4.33 -7.51
N SER A 41 -5.88 -5.13 -6.82
CA SER A 41 -5.30 -6.33 -7.40
C SER A 41 -6.40 -7.25 -7.95
N HIS A 42 -6.02 -8.18 -8.82
CA HIS A 42 -6.89 -9.30 -9.11
C HIS A 42 -7.12 -10.13 -7.83
N VAL A 43 -8.23 -10.86 -7.80
CA VAL A 43 -8.48 -11.81 -6.72
C VAL A 43 -7.47 -12.95 -6.88
N GLU A 44 -6.63 -13.10 -5.89
CA GLU A 44 -5.63 -14.16 -5.80
C GLU A 44 -6.02 -15.12 -4.67
N THR A 45 -5.64 -16.39 -4.81
CA THR A 45 -5.87 -17.40 -3.77
C THR A 45 -4.53 -17.86 -3.23
N PHE A 46 -4.35 -17.71 -1.93
CA PHE A 46 -3.14 -18.03 -1.20
C PHE A 46 -3.41 -19.27 -0.33
N SER A 47 -2.56 -20.27 -0.47
CA SER A 47 -2.61 -21.46 0.39
C SER A 47 -1.81 -21.22 1.66
N GLY A 48 -2.28 -21.79 2.77
CA GLY A 48 -1.54 -21.78 4.02
C GLY A 48 -0.29 -22.65 3.96
N THR A 49 0.66 -22.29 4.81
CA THR A 49 1.99 -22.92 4.91
C THR A 49 1.86 -24.40 5.29
N PHE A 50 0.86 -24.75 6.09
CA PHE A 50 0.60 -26.13 6.49
C PHE A 50 -0.47 -26.81 5.62
N GLY A 51 -1.09 -26.08 4.69
CA GLY A 51 -2.05 -26.60 3.71
C GLY A 51 -3.46 -26.84 4.26
N PHE A 52 -3.77 -26.34 5.44
CA PHE A 52 -5.08 -26.48 6.09
C PHE A 52 -6.02 -25.32 5.76
N GLY A 53 -5.48 -24.13 5.50
CA GLY A 53 -6.20 -22.93 5.13
C GLY A 53 -6.00 -22.50 3.68
N SER A 54 -6.98 -21.77 3.15
CA SER A 54 -6.79 -20.96 1.95
C SER A 54 -7.48 -19.60 2.10
N LEU A 55 -6.88 -18.57 1.51
CA LEU A 55 -7.39 -17.20 1.52
C LEU A 55 -7.54 -16.73 0.08
N SER A 56 -8.77 -16.43 -0.33
CA SER A 56 -9.02 -15.67 -1.57
C SER A 56 -9.18 -14.19 -1.24
N ALA A 57 -8.26 -13.35 -1.70
CA ALA A 57 -8.24 -11.93 -1.39
C ALA A 57 -7.83 -11.08 -2.60
N ARG A 58 -8.22 -9.80 -2.55
CA ARG A 58 -7.66 -8.73 -3.36
C ARG A 58 -7.18 -7.62 -2.43
N TYR A 59 -6.14 -6.91 -2.82
CA TYR A 59 -5.54 -5.84 -2.03
C TYR A 59 -5.29 -4.59 -2.89
N ARG A 60 -5.08 -3.46 -2.24
CA ARG A 60 -4.58 -2.23 -2.86
C ARG A 60 -3.65 -1.52 -1.88
N VAL A 61 -2.71 -0.75 -2.41
CA VAL A 61 -1.83 0.11 -1.61
C VAL A 61 -2.21 1.55 -1.91
N ASP A 62 -2.69 2.25 -0.90
CA ASP A 62 -3.03 3.68 -0.99
C ASP A 62 -1.91 4.48 -0.32
N CYS A 63 -1.54 5.62 -0.91
CA CYS A 63 -0.59 6.54 -0.29
C CYS A 63 -1.27 7.39 0.79
N ASP A 64 -0.48 7.80 1.79
CA ASP A 64 -0.91 8.80 2.75
C ASP A 64 -1.21 10.14 2.07
N LYS A 65 -1.95 11.01 2.75
CA LYS A 65 -2.29 12.34 2.23
C LYS A 65 -1.01 13.08 1.84
N HIS A 66 -1.02 13.68 0.63
CA HIS A 66 0.09 14.44 0.04
C HIS A 66 1.30 13.60 -0.42
N PHE A 67 1.25 12.27 -0.31
CA PHE A 67 2.26 11.39 -0.86
C PHE A 67 1.78 10.76 -2.17
N PHE A 68 2.67 10.73 -3.16
CA PHE A 68 2.41 10.29 -4.53
C PHE A 68 3.56 9.40 -5.05
N GLY A 69 3.42 8.95 -6.29
CA GLY A 69 4.37 8.04 -6.93
C GLY A 69 4.13 6.57 -6.56
N GLU A 70 4.69 5.64 -7.34
CA GLU A 70 4.45 4.19 -7.22
C GLU A 70 4.70 3.63 -5.82
N ASP A 71 5.67 4.21 -5.11
CA ASP A 71 6.13 3.81 -3.78
C ASP A 71 5.75 4.80 -2.67
N CYS A 72 4.86 5.75 -2.97
CA CYS A 72 4.41 6.80 -2.04
C CYS A 72 5.57 7.64 -1.46
N SER A 73 6.66 7.81 -2.21
CA SER A 73 7.85 8.55 -1.77
C SER A 73 7.82 10.03 -2.13
N VAL A 74 6.92 10.48 -3.00
CA VAL A 74 6.87 11.86 -3.50
C VAL A 74 5.93 12.69 -2.63
N LEU A 75 6.49 13.54 -1.76
CA LEU A 75 5.69 14.50 -0.99
C LEU A 75 5.39 15.74 -1.83
N CYS A 76 4.10 16.06 -1.98
CA CYS A 76 3.66 17.31 -2.60
C CYS A 76 2.42 17.85 -1.87
N VAL A 77 2.51 19.10 -1.41
CA VAL A 77 1.41 19.81 -0.74
C VAL A 77 1.14 21.07 -1.55
N ASP A 78 -0.10 21.23 -2.01
CA ASP A 78 -0.56 22.43 -2.71
C ASP A 78 -0.26 23.69 -1.87
N THR A 79 0.20 24.76 -2.52
CA THR A 79 0.50 26.03 -1.85
C THR A 79 0.30 27.20 -2.78
N ASP A 80 -0.30 28.25 -2.24
CA ASP A 80 -0.47 29.57 -2.88
C ASP A 80 -0.06 30.64 -1.85
N SER A 81 1.22 30.67 -1.53
CA SER A 81 1.80 31.52 -0.48
C SER A 81 3.19 32.00 -0.89
N ALA A 82 3.86 32.75 0.00
CA ALA A 82 5.21 33.25 -0.28
C ALA A 82 6.24 32.13 -0.57
N ASP A 83 5.97 30.91 -0.12
CA ASP A 83 6.83 29.74 -0.30
C ASP A 83 6.57 28.99 -1.63
N GLY A 84 5.54 29.36 -2.39
CA GLY A 84 5.23 28.76 -3.69
C GLY A 84 3.80 28.99 -4.17
N HIS A 85 3.59 28.84 -5.47
CA HIS A 85 2.30 29.02 -6.14
C HIS A 85 2.04 27.88 -7.13
N TYR A 86 1.62 26.73 -6.60
CA TYR A 86 1.42 25.51 -7.38
C TYR A 86 0.37 24.58 -6.75
N GLU A 87 -0.21 23.72 -7.58
CA GLU A 87 -1.00 22.56 -7.19
C GLU A 87 -0.25 21.27 -7.54
N CYS A 88 -0.52 20.18 -6.84
CA CYS A 88 0.11 18.89 -7.05
C CYS A 88 -0.70 18.03 -8.03
N ASP A 89 -0.06 17.54 -9.08
CA ASP A 89 -0.69 16.59 -10.00
C ASP A 89 -0.85 15.19 -9.36
N ARG A 90 -1.48 14.27 -10.09
CA ARG A 90 -1.70 12.88 -9.66
C ARG A 90 -0.43 12.06 -9.43
N TYR A 91 0.74 12.56 -9.84
CA TYR A 91 2.05 11.93 -9.67
C TYR A 91 2.89 12.66 -8.61
N GLY A 92 2.38 13.76 -8.04
CA GLY A 92 3.07 14.59 -7.07
C GLY A 92 4.00 15.64 -7.70
N ASN A 93 3.88 15.92 -9.00
CA ASN A 93 4.60 17.01 -9.62
C ASN A 93 3.91 18.34 -9.30
N GLN A 94 4.70 19.40 -9.15
CA GLN A 94 4.20 20.76 -8.95
C GLN A 94 3.77 21.37 -10.29
N GLU A 95 2.49 21.66 -10.42
CA GLU A 95 1.90 22.42 -11.53
C GLU A 95 1.72 23.87 -11.09
N CYS A 96 2.50 24.78 -11.69
CA CYS A 96 2.45 26.20 -11.38
C CYS A 96 1.05 26.79 -11.65
N LEU A 97 0.59 27.64 -10.72
CA LEU A 97 -0.61 28.45 -10.94
C LEU A 97 -0.40 29.46 -12.08
N PRO A 98 -1.47 29.93 -12.76
CA PRO A 98 -1.35 30.90 -13.84
C PRO A 98 -0.57 32.15 -13.43
N GLY A 99 0.45 32.51 -14.22
CA GLY A 99 1.32 33.67 -13.95
C GLY A 99 2.60 33.34 -13.17
N TYR A 100 2.75 32.11 -12.68
CA TYR A 100 3.95 31.60 -12.02
C TYR A 100 4.71 30.63 -12.91
N GLN A 101 6.01 30.48 -12.64
CA GLN A 101 6.92 29.64 -13.40
C GLN A 101 7.90 29.00 -12.42
N ASN A 102 8.30 27.76 -12.69
CA ASN A 102 9.45 27.17 -11.99
C ASN A 102 10.69 28.01 -12.31
N ALA A 103 11.41 28.43 -11.26
CA ALA A 103 12.64 29.21 -11.39
C ALA A 103 13.79 28.41 -12.03
#